data_AF-A0A162L9E8-F1
#
_entry.id   AF-A0A162L9E8-F1
#
_cell.length_a   1.000
_cell.length_b   1.000
_cell.length_c   1.000
_cell.angle_alpha   90.00
_cell.angle_beta   90.00
_cell.angle_gamma   90.00
#
_symmetry.space_group_name_H-M   'P 1'
#
loop_
_entity.id
_entity.type
_entity.pdbx_description
1 polymer ?
#
loop_
_entity_poly.entity_id
_entity_poly.type
_entity_poly.pdbx_seq_one_letter_code
_entity_poly.pdbx_strand_id
1 'polypeptide(L)'
;MQGTINMPKSENNNFISKFVNYKIGVTPLPIFIVLAAIIYFASVTKKLPADMIGGFAIIIVLGTFFGDLGSKLPVLKNIGGAAILSIIIPSMMVYFKLLNTTSMKAITGIMKNSNFLYLYISCLVVGSILGMNRKVLIKGFVRMFVPLVVGTIMAIAGGMLVGLLFGYKPGYTFFYIVAPILDGGIGEGILPLTMGYSEILHQPQSLLIAKLVPAAVLGNIVAIVSAGVLKRYAEKRPDLTGNGLLVKTKEDNEILAEQKAEKPVDFKLMGSGLLIACTFYVFGLLTSPLIGIPAPIIMIFTAAIVKYLNVIPPETEQGVHHLYKFVSSSLT
;
A
#
# COMPACT_ATOMS: atom_id res chain seq x y z
N MET A 1 30.81 -23.32 53.83
CA MET A 1 30.75 -24.44 52.88
C MET A 1 29.31 -24.65 52.45
N GLN A 2 28.93 -24.17 51.27
CA GLN A 2 27.72 -24.62 50.56
C GLN A 2 28.14 -24.76 49.10
N GLY A 3 28.21 -26.02 48.66
CA GLY A 3 28.69 -26.41 47.35
C GLY A 3 27.68 -26.04 46.26
N THR A 4 28.16 -25.30 45.27
CA THR A 4 27.48 -25.12 43.99
C THR A 4 27.54 -26.43 43.22
N ILE A 5 26.42 -27.13 43.13
CA ILE A 5 26.25 -28.30 42.25
C ILE A 5 26.19 -27.77 40.81
N ASN A 6 27.27 -27.97 40.06
CA ASN A 6 27.30 -27.80 38.61
C ASN A 6 26.44 -28.89 37.97
N MET A 7 25.26 -28.55 37.48
CA MET A 7 24.55 -29.40 36.52
C MET A 7 25.15 -29.23 35.12
N PRO A 8 25.32 -30.32 34.35
CA PRO A 8 25.89 -30.24 33.01
C PRO A 8 24.92 -29.53 32.06
N LYS A 9 25.42 -28.50 31.36
CA LYS A 9 24.72 -27.87 30.23
C LYS A 9 24.51 -28.94 29.16
N SER A 10 23.26 -29.33 28.91
CA SER A 10 22.94 -30.21 27.79
C SER A 10 23.15 -29.44 26.48
N GLU A 11 24.08 -29.90 25.66
CA GLU A 11 24.42 -29.33 24.35
C GLU A 11 23.33 -29.55 23.28
N ASN A 12 22.17 -30.09 23.64
CA ASN A 12 21.11 -30.46 22.70
C ASN A 12 20.06 -29.35 22.43
N ASN A 13 20.27 -28.14 22.96
CA ASN A 13 19.27 -27.06 22.95
C ASN A 13 19.43 -26.03 21.82
N ASN A 14 20.44 -26.12 20.95
CA ASN A 14 20.71 -25.05 19.98
C ASN A 14 19.72 -24.98 18.80
N PHE A 15 19.11 -26.10 18.38
CA PHE A 15 18.19 -26.12 17.24
C PHE A 15 16.75 -25.79 17.65
N ILE A 16 16.28 -26.36 18.76
CA ILE A 16 14.94 -26.11 19.31
C ILE A 16 14.83 -24.65 19.78
N SER A 17 15.85 -24.11 20.46
CA SER A 17 15.86 -22.70 20.86
C SER A 17 15.90 -21.75 19.66
N LYS A 18 16.66 -22.06 18.60
CA LYS A 18 16.63 -21.29 17.34
C LYS A 18 15.26 -21.34 16.66
N PHE A 19 14.58 -22.49 16.66
CA PHE A 19 13.26 -22.65 16.06
C PHE A 19 12.18 -21.88 16.82
N VAL A 20 12.23 -21.91 18.15
CA VAL A 20 11.30 -21.18 19.03
C VAL A 20 11.52 -19.66 18.98
N ASN A 21 12.78 -19.22 18.83
CA ASN A 21 13.12 -17.80 18.74
C ASN A 21 13.03 -17.22 17.32
N TYR A 22 12.83 -18.06 16.30
CA TYR A 22 12.64 -17.58 14.93
C TYR A 22 11.28 -16.89 14.81
N LYS A 23 11.27 -15.69 14.22
CA LYS A 23 10.06 -14.90 13.99
C LYS A 23 9.83 -14.73 12.49
N ILE A 24 8.56 -14.84 12.10
CA ILE A 24 8.07 -14.45 10.78
C ILE A 24 7.29 -13.16 10.99
N GLY A 25 7.82 -12.04 10.50
CA GLY A 25 7.33 -10.72 10.88
C GLY A 25 7.49 -10.50 12.39
N VAL A 26 6.37 -10.24 13.09
CA VAL A 26 6.34 -10.04 14.56
C VAL A 26 5.98 -11.31 15.34
N THR A 27 5.52 -12.36 14.67
CA THR A 27 4.96 -13.57 15.30
C THR A 27 6.02 -14.68 15.43
N PRO A 28 6.14 -15.33 16.61
CA PRO A 28 6.99 -16.52 16.76
C PRO A 28 6.58 -17.63 15.81
N LEU A 29 7.56 -18.29 15.20
CA LEU A 29 7.37 -19.30 14.17
C LEU A 29 6.39 -20.43 14.58
N PRO A 30 6.47 -21.02 15.79
CA PRO A 30 5.54 -22.08 16.17
C PRO A 30 4.08 -21.62 16.18
N ILE A 31 3.83 -20.40 16.68
CA ILE A 31 2.49 -19.81 16.72
C ILE A 31 2.00 -19.55 15.29
N PHE A 32 2.87 -19.00 14.44
CA PHE A 32 2.54 -18.73 13.05
C PHE A 32 2.13 -20.00 12.30
N ILE A 33 2.87 -21.11 12.46
CA ILE A 33 2.55 -22.39 11.81
C ILE A 33 1.18 -22.91 12.26
N VAL A 34 0.88 -22.85 13.56
CA VAL A 34 -0.43 -23.29 14.08
C VAL A 34 -1.57 -22.44 13.50
N LEU A 35 -1.42 -21.11 13.48
CA LEU A 35 -2.42 -20.21 12.90
C LEU A 35 -2.63 -20.50 11.40
N ALA A 36 -1.54 -20.64 10.65
CA ALA A 36 -1.59 -20.96 9.22
C ALA A 36 -2.26 -22.31 8.97
N ALA A 37 -1.99 -23.33 9.79
CA ALA A 37 -2.60 -24.65 9.68
C ALA A 37 -4.11 -24.62 9.94
N ILE A 38 -4.56 -23.87 10.97
CA ILE A 38 -5.98 -23.69 11.27
C ILE A 38 -6.70 -23.03 10.08
N ILE A 39 -6.12 -21.95 9.53
CA ILE A 39 -6.69 -21.22 8.39
C ILE A 39 -6.73 -22.09 7.14
N TYR A 40 -5.67 -22.86 6.88
CA TYR A 40 -5.62 -23.82 5.78
C TYR A 40 -6.71 -24.89 5.91
N PHE A 41 -6.85 -25.50 7.09
CA PHE A 41 -7.86 -26.52 7.33
C PHE A 41 -9.29 -25.96 7.26
N ALA A 42 -9.54 -24.77 7.81
CA ALA A 42 -10.81 -24.07 7.69
C ALA A 42 -11.17 -23.77 6.23
N SER A 43 -10.17 -23.43 5.41
CA SER A 43 -10.33 -23.20 3.99
C SER A 43 -10.69 -24.49 3.23
N VAL A 44 -9.94 -25.58 3.44
CA VAL A 44 -10.17 -26.88 2.77
C VAL A 44 -11.52 -27.50 3.18
N THR A 45 -11.89 -27.37 4.46
CA THR A 45 -13.20 -27.84 4.97
C THR A 45 -14.37 -26.92 4.61
N LYS A 46 -14.14 -25.84 3.85
CA LYS A 46 -15.14 -24.86 3.42
C LYS A 46 -15.86 -24.14 4.58
N LYS A 47 -15.23 -24.09 5.75
CA LYS A 47 -15.74 -23.41 6.96
C LYS A 47 -15.22 -21.98 7.14
N LEU A 48 -14.32 -21.54 6.27
CA LEU A 48 -13.81 -20.18 6.31
C LEU A 48 -14.89 -19.18 5.85
N PRO A 49 -15.22 -18.15 6.66
CA PRO A 49 -16.26 -17.19 6.31
C PRO A 49 -15.84 -16.27 5.17
N ALA A 50 -16.79 -15.88 4.33
CA ALA A 50 -16.57 -15.01 3.18
C ALA A 50 -16.73 -13.52 3.53
N ASP A 51 -16.11 -13.10 4.63
CA ASP A 51 -16.23 -11.77 5.22
C ASP A 51 -14.86 -11.20 5.63
N MET A 52 -14.88 -10.11 6.40
CA MET A 52 -13.68 -9.45 6.88
C MET A 52 -12.80 -10.37 7.75
N ILE A 53 -13.40 -11.27 8.56
CA ILE A 53 -12.64 -12.17 9.45
C ILE A 53 -11.88 -13.19 8.61
N GLY A 54 -12.58 -13.89 7.71
CA GLY A 54 -11.94 -14.91 6.87
C GLY A 54 -10.96 -14.31 5.87
N GLY A 55 -11.28 -13.14 5.32
CA GLY A 55 -10.43 -12.39 4.40
C GLY A 55 -9.12 -11.95 5.05
N PHE A 56 -9.18 -11.31 6.23
CA PHE A 56 -7.98 -10.92 6.97
C PHE A 56 -7.12 -12.12 7.34
N ALA A 57 -7.74 -13.22 7.79
CA ALA A 57 -7.00 -14.40 8.18
C ALA A 57 -6.08 -14.91 7.06
N ILE A 58 -6.57 -14.97 5.81
CA ILE A 58 -5.75 -15.37 4.67
C ILE A 58 -4.72 -14.30 4.30
N ILE A 59 -5.17 -13.04 4.14
CA ILE A 59 -4.30 -11.97 3.64
C ILE A 59 -3.13 -11.72 4.59
N ILE A 60 -3.38 -11.68 5.89
CA ILE A 60 -2.35 -11.45 6.91
C ILE A 60 -1.36 -12.63 6.95
N VAL A 61 -1.84 -13.88 6.92
CA VAL A 61 -0.93 -15.04 6.93
C VAL A 61 -0.05 -15.08 5.69
N LEU A 62 -0.64 -14.97 4.50
CA LEU A 62 0.13 -15.00 3.25
C LEU A 62 1.05 -13.79 3.12
N GLY A 63 0.56 -12.59 3.44
CA GLY A 63 1.34 -11.35 3.39
C GLY A 63 2.50 -11.35 4.38
N THR A 64 2.28 -11.82 5.61
CA THR A 64 3.35 -11.94 6.61
C THR A 64 4.39 -12.96 6.19
N PHE A 65 3.98 -14.12 5.66
CA PHE A 65 4.90 -15.16 5.21
C PHE A 65 5.76 -14.70 4.03
N PHE A 66 5.13 -14.22 2.95
CA PHE A 66 5.84 -13.81 1.74
C PHE A 66 6.60 -12.50 1.92
N GLY A 67 6.08 -11.58 2.75
CA GLY A 67 6.77 -10.34 3.11
C GLY A 67 8.05 -10.60 3.89
N ASP A 68 7.97 -11.45 4.92
CA ASP A 68 9.14 -11.87 5.71
C ASP A 68 10.18 -12.59 4.82
N LEU A 69 9.73 -13.54 3.99
CA LEU A 69 10.60 -14.24 3.04
C LEU A 69 11.29 -13.27 2.07
N GLY A 70 10.53 -12.33 1.48
CA GLY A 70 11.04 -11.34 0.55
C GLY A 70 12.03 -10.35 1.18
N SER A 71 11.87 -10.05 2.48
CA SER A 71 12.79 -9.19 3.23
C SER A 71 14.13 -9.87 3.53
N LYS A 72 14.17 -11.21 3.57
CA LYS A 72 15.36 -12.00 3.92
C LYS A 72 16.19 -12.42 2.70
N LEU A 73 15.60 -12.44 1.50
CA LEU A 73 16.30 -12.83 0.27
C LEU A 73 17.37 -11.79 -0.15
N PRO A 74 18.64 -12.19 -0.37
CA PRO A 74 19.78 -11.26 -0.47
C PRO A 74 19.71 -10.29 -1.66
N VAL A 75 19.16 -10.71 -2.80
CA VAL A 75 18.97 -9.85 -3.97
C VAL A 75 17.71 -9.01 -3.82
N LEU A 76 16.60 -9.67 -3.44
CA LEU A 76 15.28 -9.06 -3.41
C LEU A 76 15.11 -8.04 -2.28
N LYS A 77 15.73 -8.24 -1.12
CA LYS A 77 15.63 -7.30 0.01
C LYS A 77 15.99 -5.86 -0.35
N ASN A 78 16.94 -5.68 -1.26
CA ASN A 78 17.46 -4.37 -1.66
C ASN A 78 16.61 -3.68 -2.74
N ILE A 79 15.61 -4.38 -3.31
CA ILE A 79 14.73 -3.85 -4.37
C ILE A 79 13.25 -3.91 -3.96
N GLY A 80 12.94 -3.99 -2.66
CA GLY A 80 11.56 -4.08 -2.19
C GLY A 80 10.98 -5.49 -2.23
N GLY A 81 11.82 -6.51 -2.01
CA GLY A 81 11.48 -7.93 -2.09
C GLY A 81 10.24 -8.35 -1.31
N ALA A 82 10.00 -7.75 -0.15
CA ALA A 82 8.80 -8.00 0.64
C ALA A 82 7.51 -7.67 -0.15
N ALA A 83 7.42 -6.48 -0.74
CA ALA A 83 6.27 -6.07 -1.54
C ALA A 83 6.15 -6.91 -2.82
N ILE A 84 7.26 -7.16 -3.51
CA ILE A 84 7.28 -7.95 -4.75
C ILE A 84 6.75 -9.37 -4.50
N LEU A 85 7.23 -10.06 -3.46
CA LEU A 85 6.79 -11.43 -3.17
C LEU A 85 5.35 -11.47 -2.68
N SER A 86 4.95 -10.54 -1.81
CA SER A 86 3.58 -10.45 -1.30
C SER A 86 2.54 -10.16 -2.38
N ILE A 87 2.94 -9.62 -3.54
CA ILE A 87 2.03 -9.39 -4.68
C ILE A 87 2.10 -10.54 -5.69
N ILE A 88 3.31 -10.90 -6.16
CA ILE A 88 3.48 -11.83 -7.28
C ILE A 88 3.14 -13.26 -6.86
N ILE A 89 3.59 -13.73 -5.68
CA ILE A 89 3.37 -15.13 -5.29
C ILE A 89 1.88 -15.42 -5.09
N PRO A 90 1.10 -14.63 -4.33
CA PRO A 90 -0.34 -14.87 -4.22
C PRO A 90 -1.06 -14.77 -5.58
N SER A 91 -0.66 -13.85 -6.46
CA SER A 91 -1.23 -13.76 -7.82
C SER A 91 -0.97 -15.04 -8.64
N MET A 92 0.23 -15.61 -8.57
CA MET A 92 0.53 -16.90 -9.19
C MET A 92 -0.23 -18.05 -8.54
N MET A 93 -0.40 -18.05 -7.22
CA MET A 93 -1.23 -19.06 -6.54
C MET A 93 -2.67 -19.04 -7.03
N VAL A 94 -3.23 -17.86 -7.35
CA VAL A 94 -4.55 -17.75 -7.99
C VAL A 94 -4.50 -18.30 -9.42
N TYR A 95 -3.50 -17.92 -10.22
CA TYR A 95 -3.37 -18.37 -11.61
C TYR A 95 -3.25 -19.89 -11.74
N PHE A 96 -2.41 -20.52 -10.91
CA PHE A 96 -2.23 -21.97 -10.85
C PHE A 96 -3.34 -22.70 -10.06
N LYS A 97 -4.37 -21.98 -9.60
CA LYS A 97 -5.50 -22.52 -8.84
C LYS A 97 -5.08 -23.25 -7.54
N LEU A 98 -4.00 -22.79 -6.91
CA LEU A 98 -3.52 -23.28 -5.61
C LEU A 98 -4.41 -22.78 -4.46
N LEU A 99 -5.04 -21.61 -4.63
CA LEU A 99 -6.06 -21.12 -3.69
C LEU A 99 -7.44 -21.68 -4.07
N ASN A 100 -8.09 -22.31 -3.10
CA ASN A 100 -9.44 -22.86 -3.32
C ASN A 100 -10.49 -21.74 -3.44
N THR A 101 -11.69 -22.11 -3.89
CA THR A 101 -12.79 -21.17 -4.08
C THR A 101 -13.24 -20.49 -2.80
N THR A 102 -13.13 -21.16 -1.65
CA THR A 102 -13.50 -20.61 -0.33
C THR A 102 -12.57 -19.46 0.04
N SER A 103 -11.26 -19.67 -0.10
CA SER A 103 -10.24 -18.64 0.09
C SER A 103 -10.45 -17.45 -0.83
N MET A 104 -10.75 -17.70 -2.11
CA MET A 104 -11.02 -16.62 -3.07
C MET A 104 -12.28 -15.81 -2.74
N LYS A 105 -13.34 -16.47 -2.24
CA LYS A 105 -14.54 -15.78 -1.77
C LYS A 105 -14.25 -14.90 -0.56
N ALA A 106 -13.45 -15.39 0.40
CA ALA A 106 -13.06 -14.61 1.58
C ALA A 106 -12.21 -13.38 1.21
N ILE A 107 -11.19 -13.55 0.36
CA ILE A 107 -10.36 -12.44 -0.16
C ILE A 107 -11.22 -11.42 -0.92
N THR A 108 -12.13 -11.89 -1.77
CA THR A 108 -13.04 -11.00 -2.51
C THR A 108 -14.01 -10.28 -1.58
N GLY A 109 -14.51 -10.98 -0.56
CA GLY A 109 -15.40 -10.43 0.47
C GLY A 109 -14.79 -9.21 1.15
N ILE A 110 -13.58 -9.34 1.68
CA ILE A 110 -12.91 -8.22 2.35
C ILE A 110 -12.50 -7.08 1.38
N MET A 111 -11.92 -7.42 0.22
CA MET A 111 -11.35 -6.41 -0.68
C MET A 111 -12.39 -5.65 -1.48
N LYS A 112 -13.44 -6.35 -1.96
CA LYS A 112 -14.46 -5.76 -2.84
C LYS A 112 -15.78 -5.48 -2.13
N ASN A 113 -16.27 -6.41 -1.30
CA ASN A 113 -17.60 -6.24 -0.71
C ASN A 113 -17.54 -5.33 0.53
N SER A 114 -16.54 -5.53 1.39
CA SER A 114 -16.34 -4.71 2.60
C SER A 114 -15.55 -3.43 2.35
N ASN A 115 -15.06 -3.20 1.13
CA ASN A 115 -14.29 -2.00 0.74
C ASN A 115 -13.07 -1.72 1.64
N PHE A 116 -12.40 -2.78 2.14
CA PHE A 116 -11.23 -2.62 3.00
C PHE A 116 -10.10 -1.81 2.33
N LEU A 117 -9.96 -1.91 1.00
CA LEU A 117 -8.99 -1.12 0.24
C LEU A 117 -9.20 0.39 0.44
N TYR A 118 -10.45 0.87 0.35
CA TYR A 118 -10.76 2.28 0.54
C TYR A 118 -10.63 2.70 1.99
N LEU A 119 -10.96 1.82 2.96
CA LEU A 119 -10.68 2.08 4.37
C LEU A 119 -9.18 2.28 4.62
N TYR A 120 -8.35 1.39 4.07
CA TYR A 120 -6.88 1.46 4.14
C TYR A 120 -6.36 2.78 3.54
N ILE A 121 -6.78 3.13 2.32
CA ILE A 121 -6.42 4.39 1.66
C ILE A 121 -6.85 5.60 2.50
N SER A 122 -8.07 5.57 3.04
CA SER A 122 -8.60 6.66 3.87
C SER A 122 -7.75 6.88 5.11
N CYS A 123 -7.40 5.81 5.83
CA CYS A 123 -6.54 5.89 7.00
C CYS A 123 -5.14 6.42 6.65
N LEU A 124 -4.57 5.95 5.54
CA LEU A 124 -3.23 6.37 5.13
C LEU A 124 -3.18 7.84 4.71
N VAL A 125 -4.08 8.24 3.83
CA VAL A 125 -4.09 9.58 3.25
C VAL A 125 -4.45 10.61 4.32
N VAL A 126 -5.55 10.40 5.04
CA VAL A 126 -6.01 11.36 6.05
C VAL A 126 -5.01 11.46 7.19
N GLY A 127 -4.48 10.34 7.69
CA GLY A 127 -3.49 10.37 8.78
C GLY A 127 -2.11 10.86 8.37
N SER A 128 -1.68 10.66 7.12
CA SER A 128 -0.46 11.27 6.61
C SER A 128 -0.62 12.79 6.46
N ILE A 129 -1.74 13.29 5.95
CA ILE A 129 -1.97 14.73 5.75
C ILE A 129 -2.15 15.45 7.09
N LEU A 130 -3.05 14.96 7.94
CA LEU A 130 -3.33 15.59 9.24
C LEU A 130 -2.15 15.47 10.20
N GLY A 131 -1.35 14.41 10.09
CA GLY A 131 -0.15 14.21 10.92
C GLY A 131 1.05 15.07 10.54
N MET A 132 1.02 15.79 9.41
CA MET A 132 2.12 16.65 8.97
C MET A 132 2.05 18.06 9.56
N ASN A 133 3.18 18.77 9.61
CA ASN A 133 3.16 20.21 9.88
C ASN A 133 2.46 20.98 8.75
N ARG A 134 1.58 21.92 9.09
CA ARG A 134 0.86 22.76 8.12
C ARG A 134 1.78 23.49 7.14
N LYS A 135 2.90 24.07 7.62
CA LYS A 135 3.85 24.80 6.75
C LYS A 135 4.50 23.86 5.73
N VAL A 136 4.86 22.66 6.18
CA VAL A 136 5.45 21.61 5.33
C VAL A 136 4.43 21.09 4.33
N LEU A 137 3.17 20.90 4.73
CA LEU A 137 2.09 20.48 3.84
C LEU A 137 1.91 21.45 2.66
N ILE A 138 1.77 22.76 2.94
CA ILE A 138 1.53 23.78 1.89
C ILE A 138 2.73 23.88 0.95
N LYS A 139 3.94 23.99 1.51
CA LYS A 139 5.17 24.03 0.70
C LYS A 139 5.34 22.74 -0.11
N GLY A 140 5.05 21.59 0.50
CA GLY A 140 5.15 20.28 -0.11
C GLY A 140 4.20 20.12 -1.30
N PHE A 141 2.94 20.51 -1.15
CA PHE A 141 1.93 20.40 -2.21
C PHE A 141 2.33 21.20 -3.46
N VAL A 142 2.72 22.47 -3.28
CA VAL A 142 3.14 23.34 -4.40
C VAL A 142 4.44 22.83 -5.04
N ARG A 143 5.42 22.43 -4.23
CA ARG A 143 6.71 21.92 -4.74
C ARG A 143 6.61 20.55 -5.41
N MET A 144 5.63 19.73 -5.03
CA MET A 144 5.40 18.40 -5.64
C MET A 144 4.67 18.50 -6.98
N PHE A 145 3.89 19.55 -7.21
CA PHE A 145 3.12 19.71 -8.43
C PHE A 145 4.02 19.79 -9.68
N VAL A 146 5.11 20.56 -9.64
CA VAL A 146 6.01 20.72 -10.80
C VAL A 146 6.70 19.40 -11.18
N PRO A 147 7.38 18.67 -10.26
CA PRO A 147 7.93 17.35 -10.58
C PRO A 147 6.90 16.34 -11.05
N LEU A 148 5.67 16.38 -10.52
CA LEU A 148 4.58 15.50 -10.96
C LEU A 148 4.22 15.78 -12.43
N VAL A 149 3.96 17.04 -12.79
CA VAL A 149 3.59 17.42 -14.16
C VAL A 149 4.74 17.11 -15.14
N VAL A 150 5.97 17.49 -14.81
CA VAL A 150 7.14 17.23 -15.64
C VAL A 150 7.37 15.73 -15.79
N GLY A 151 7.28 14.96 -14.69
CA GLY A 151 7.41 13.51 -14.70
C GLY A 151 6.37 12.84 -15.60
N THR A 152 5.11 13.26 -15.51
CA THR A 152 4.02 12.75 -16.37
C THR A 152 4.27 13.09 -17.84
N ILE A 153 4.67 14.32 -18.16
CA ILE A 153 4.99 14.70 -19.55
C ILE A 153 6.15 13.85 -20.09
N MET A 154 7.21 13.65 -19.30
CA MET A 154 8.35 12.82 -19.69
C MET A 154 7.96 11.35 -19.85
N ALA A 155 7.08 10.82 -19.01
CA ALA A 155 6.55 9.47 -19.13
C ALA A 155 5.71 9.30 -20.40
N ILE A 156 4.86 10.28 -20.72
CA ILE A 156 4.10 10.29 -21.98
C ILE A 156 5.05 10.34 -23.18
N ALA A 157 6.00 11.28 -23.20
CA ALA A 157 6.95 11.44 -24.30
C ALA A 157 7.79 10.17 -24.50
N GLY A 158 8.30 9.57 -23.41
CA GLY A 158 9.07 8.33 -23.46
C GLY A 158 8.23 7.14 -23.93
N GLY A 159 7.02 6.96 -23.39
CA GLY A 159 6.11 5.89 -23.80
C GLY A 159 5.68 6.00 -25.26
N MET A 160 5.41 7.23 -25.73
CA MET A 160 5.07 7.52 -27.12
C MET A 160 6.24 7.22 -28.06
N LEU A 161 7.45 7.66 -27.72
CA LEU A 161 8.64 7.41 -28.51
C LEU A 161 8.92 5.91 -28.65
N VAL A 162 8.85 5.16 -27.54
CA VAL A 162 9.02 3.70 -27.57
C VAL A 162 7.93 3.05 -28.42
N GLY A 163 6.66 3.42 -28.25
CA GLY A 163 5.58 2.87 -29.07
C GLY A 163 5.78 3.09 -30.57
N LEU A 164 6.23 4.28 -30.97
CA LEU A 164 6.56 4.61 -32.36
C LEU A 164 7.72 3.76 -32.89
N LEU A 165 8.77 3.53 -32.09
CA LEU A 165 9.90 2.67 -32.47
C LEU A 165 9.48 1.22 -32.73
N PHE A 166 8.45 0.74 -32.04
CA PHE A 166 7.86 -0.58 -32.28
C PHE A 166 6.79 -0.58 -33.40
N GLY A 167 6.61 0.55 -34.10
CA GLY A 167 5.68 0.66 -35.23
C GLY A 167 4.22 0.86 -34.84
N TYR A 168 3.90 1.15 -33.57
CA TYR A 168 2.54 1.46 -33.16
C TYR A 168 2.13 2.87 -33.59
N LYS A 169 0.83 3.03 -33.91
CA LYS A 169 0.25 4.34 -34.20
C LYS A 169 0.20 5.20 -32.93
N PRO A 170 0.47 6.52 -33.00
CA PRO A 170 0.44 7.42 -31.84
C PRO A 170 -0.82 7.30 -30.98
N GLY A 171 -2.01 7.31 -31.60
CA GLY A 171 -3.27 7.22 -30.88
C GLY A 171 -3.43 5.88 -30.15
N TYR A 172 -2.97 4.77 -30.75
CA TYR A 172 -3.02 3.47 -30.09
C TYR A 172 -2.09 3.43 -28.87
N THR A 173 -0.85 3.89 -29.05
CA THR A 173 0.15 3.96 -27.97
C THR A 173 -0.35 4.82 -26.81
N PHE A 174 -0.89 6.00 -27.10
CA PHE A 174 -1.37 6.90 -26.05
C PHE A 174 -2.56 6.30 -25.30
N PHE A 175 -3.66 5.98 -25.99
CA PHE A 175 -4.93 5.63 -25.35
C PHE A 175 -4.95 4.20 -24.79
N TYR A 176 -4.22 3.25 -25.38
CA TYR A 176 -4.29 1.84 -24.97
C TYR A 176 -3.06 1.33 -24.21
N ILE A 177 -1.98 2.09 -24.15
CA ILE A 177 -0.75 1.68 -23.44
C ILE A 177 -0.36 2.73 -22.39
N VAL A 178 -0.08 3.96 -22.81
CA VAL A 178 0.47 5.01 -21.92
C VAL A 178 -0.57 5.48 -20.91
N ALA A 179 -1.78 5.86 -21.34
CA ALA A 179 -2.83 6.35 -20.46
C ALA A 179 -3.22 5.31 -19.38
N PRO A 180 -3.40 4.01 -19.69
CA PRO A 180 -3.61 2.97 -18.68
C PRO A 180 -2.47 2.79 -17.68
N ILE A 181 -1.22 3.03 -18.09
CA ILE A 181 -0.06 2.95 -17.18
C ILE A 181 -0.02 4.16 -16.23
N LEU A 182 -0.50 5.32 -16.70
CA LEU A 182 -0.51 6.57 -15.93
C LEU A 182 -1.79 6.80 -15.12
N ASP A 183 -2.76 5.90 -15.19
CA ASP A 183 -4.06 6.08 -14.55
C ASP A 183 -4.03 5.84 -13.02
N GLY A 184 -5.19 5.99 -12.38
CA GLY A 184 -5.39 5.74 -10.95
C GLY A 184 -5.51 4.25 -10.57
N GLY A 185 -5.08 3.33 -11.42
CA GLY A 185 -5.26 1.89 -11.27
C GLY A 185 -6.62 1.38 -11.78
N ILE A 186 -6.92 0.12 -11.50
CA ILE A 186 -8.08 -0.56 -12.10
C ILE A 186 -9.42 0.09 -11.71
N GLY A 187 -9.61 0.41 -10.42
CA GLY A 187 -10.88 0.92 -9.90
C GLY A 187 -11.17 2.36 -10.31
N GLU A 188 -10.20 3.25 -10.10
CA GLU A 188 -10.36 4.71 -10.26
C GLU A 188 -9.85 5.24 -11.61
N GLY A 189 -9.11 4.43 -12.36
CA GLY A 189 -8.56 4.77 -13.68
C GLY A 189 -9.24 3.99 -14.80
N ILE A 190 -8.94 2.69 -14.89
CA ILE A 190 -9.38 1.84 -16.01
C ILE A 190 -10.91 1.82 -16.15
N LEU A 191 -11.67 1.71 -15.07
CA LEU A 191 -13.13 1.64 -15.14
C LEU A 191 -13.76 2.94 -15.70
N PRO A 192 -13.47 4.15 -15.18
CA PRO A 192 -13.91 5.39 -15.81
C PRO A 192 -13.38 5.57 -17.25
N LEU A 193 -12.11 5.25 -17.50
CA LEU A 193 -11.49 5.39 -18.83
C LEU A 193 -12.20 4.52 -19.87
N THR A 194 -12.46 3.27 -19.51
CA THR A 194 -13.19 2.31 -20.37
C THR A 194 -14.64 2.69 -20.56
N MET A 195 -15.28 3.30 -19.56
CA MET A 195 -16.65 3.81 -19.67
C MET A 195 -16.73 4.93 -20.72
N GLY A 196 -15.83 5.92 -20.65
CA GLY A 196 -15.76 6.99 -21.65
C GLY A 196 -15.41 6.47 -23.05
N TYR A 197 -14.47 5.52 -23.16
CA TYR A 197 -14.12 4.91 -24.45
C TYR A 197 -15.27 4.07 -25.01
N SER A 198 -16.01 3.37 -24.16
CA SER A 198 -17.18 2.57 -24.55
C SER A 198 -18.25 3.44 -25.16
N GLU A 199 -18.51 4.61 -24.56
CA GLU A 199 -19.48 5.58 -25.05
C GLU A 199 -19.09 6.17 -26.41
N ILE A 200 -17.82 6.58 -26.56
CA ILE A 200 -17.31 7.21 -27.79
C ILE A 200 -17.12 6.20 -28.93
N LEU A 201 -16.60 5.01 -28.63
CA LEU A 201 -16.24 4.00 -29.64
C LEU A 201 -17.37 3.00 -29.91
N HIS A 202 -18.47 3.08 -29.16
CA HIS A 202 -19.60 2.13 -29.20
C HIS A 202 -19.16 0.66 -29.04
N GLN A 203 -18.12 0.42 -28.25
CA GLN A 203 -17.64 -0.93 -27.94
C GLN A 203 -18.06 -1.36 -26.54
N PRO A 204 -18.31 -2.65 -26.29
CA PRO A 204 -18.51 -3.16 -24.94
C PRO A 204 -17.34 -2.81 -24.02
N GLN A 205 -17.65 -2.25 -22.85
CA GLN A 205 -16.64 -1.90 -21.83
C GLN A 205 -15.77 -3.09 -21.45
N SER A 206 -16.34 -4.30 -21.38
CA SER A 206 -15.60 -5.54 -21.06
C SER A 206 -14.44 -5.83 -22.02
N LEU A 207 -14.62 -5.55 -23.32
CA LEU A 207 -13.56 -5.70 -24.32
C LEU A 207 -12.45 -4.67 -24.14
N LEU A 208 -12.81 -3.44 -23.74
CA LEU A 208 -11.83 -2.39 -23.47
C LEU A 208 -11.04 -2.70 -22.20
N ILE A 209 -11.71 -3.16 -21.13
CA ILE A 209 -11.06 -3.61 -19.88
C ILE A 209 -10.03 -4.70 -20.20
N ALA A 210 -10.40 -5.71 -20.99
CA ALA A 210 -9.49 -6.79 -21.39
C ALA A 210 -8.25 -6.29 -22.16
N LYS A 211 -8.37 -5.17 -22.89
CA LYS A 211 -7.25 -4.55 -23.62
C LYS A 211 -6.36 -3.68 -22.72
N LEU A 212 -6.94 -2.93 -21.79
CA LEU A 212 -6.24 -1.88 -21.03
C LEU A 212 -5.60 -2.42 -19.73
N VAL A 213 -6.23 -3.39 -19.07
CA VAL A 213 -5.73 -3.96 -17.80
C VAL A 213 -4.32 -4.57 -17.92
N PRO A 214 -3.96 -5.33 -18.98
CA PRO A 214 -2.61 -5.89 -19.09
C PRO A 214 -1.50 -4.82 -19.04
N ALA A 215 -1.69 -3.69 -19.74
CA ALA A 215 -0.73 -2.60 -19.75
C ALA A 215 -0.57 -1.98 -18.35
N ALA A 216 -1.69 -1.69 -17.67
CA ALA A 216 -1.69 -1.12 -16.32
C ALA A 216 -1.01 -2.04 -15.29
N VAL A 217 -1.32 -3.34 -15.32
CA VAL A 217 -0.72 -4.33 -14.41
C VAL A 217 0.78 -4.46 -14.64
N LEU A 218 1.22 -4.56 -15.89
CA LEU A 218 2.64 -4.65 -16.22
C LEU A 218 3.38 -3.36 -15.84
N GLY A 219 2.79 -2.20 -16.13
CA GLY A 219 3.30 -0.89 -15.72
C GLY A 219 3.53 -0.81 -14.21
N ASN A 220 2.57 -1.27 -13.41
CA ASN A 220 2.70 -1.30 -11.95
C ASN A 220 3.84 -2.21 -11.46
N ILE A 221 4.02 -3.38 -12.07
CA ILE A 221 5.16 -4.26 -11.73
C ILE A 221 6.49 -3.57 -12.02
N VAL A 222 6.62 -2.96 -13.21
CA VAL A 222 7.83 -2.23 -13.61
C VAL A 222 8.07 -1.03 -12.69
N ALA A 223 7.01 -0.32 -12.27
CA ALA A 223 7.11 0.81 -11.34
C ALA A 223 7.62 0.37 -9.96
N ILE A 224 7.11 -0.74 -9.41
CA ILE A 224 7.57 -1.30 -8.12
C ILE A 224 9.05 -1.67 -8.21
N VAL A 225 9.46 -2.38 -9.26
CA VAL A 225 10.87 -2.77 -9.47
C VAL A 225 11.75 -1.53 -9.63
N SER A 226 11.30 -0.55 -10.41
CA SER A 226 12.04 0.70 -10.65
C SER A 226 12.21 1.51 -9.37
N ALA A 227 11.19 1.59 -8.51
CA ALA A 227 11.28 2.24 -7.21
C ALA A 227 12.30 1.53 -6.30
N GLY A 228 12.32 0.19 -6.30
CA GLY A 228 13.31 -0.60 -5.60
C GLY A 228 14.74 -0.37 -6.08
N VAL A 229 14.94 -0.35 -7.41
CA VAL A 229 16.24 -0.05 -8.03
C VAL A 229 16.69 1.38 -7.72
N LEU A 230 15.78 2.35 -7.80
CA LEU A 230 16.06 3.75 -7.51
C LEU A 230 16.48 3.94 -6.04
N LYS A 231 15.78 3.27 -5.11
CA LYS A 231 16.17 3.27 -3.68
C LYS A 231 17.61 2.75 -3.51
N ARG A 232 17.94 1.60 -4.09
CA ARG A 232 19.28 1.02 -4.01
C ARG A 232 20.36 1.91 -4.64
N TYR A 233 20.03 2.59 -5.73
CA TYR A 233 20.94 3.55 -6.36
C TYR A 233 21.17 4.77 -5.46
N ALA A 234 20.10 5.29 -4.85
CA ALA A 234 20.13 6.44 -3.97
C ALA A 234 20.89 6.16 -2.64
N GLU A 235 20.86 4.92 -2.14
CA GLU A 235 21.69 4.50 -0.99
C GLU A 235 23.20 4.62 -1.24
N LYS A 236 23.64 4.48 -2.51
CA LYS A 236 25.04 4.66 -2.91
C LYS A 236 25.39 6.13 -3.21
N ARG A 237 24.38 6.98 -3.40
CA ARG A 237 24.50 8.40 -3.78
C ARG A 237 23.72 9.26 -2.78
N PRO A 238 24.28 9.51 -1.58
CA PRO A 238 23.61 10.28 -0.52
C PRO A 238 23.20 11.70 -0.95
N ASP A 239 23.87 12.25 -1.96
CA ASP A 239 23.54 13.52 -2.60
C ASP A 239 22.15 13.53 -3.26
N LEU A 240 21.72 12.39 -3.81
CA LEU A 240 20.45 12.26 -4.55
C LEU A 240 19.27 11.84 -3.67
N THR A 241 19.51 11.36 -2.44
CA THR A 241 18.45 10.87 -1.54
C THR A 241 18.02 11.89 -0.50
N GLY A 242 16.72 12.00 -0.24
CA GLY A 242 16.16 12.69 0.92
C GLY A 242 15.91 11.78 2.12
N ASN A 243 16.28 10.50 2.06
CA ASN A 243 16.06 9.51 3.11
C ASN A 243 14.60 9.48 3.60
N GLY A 244 13.66 9.49 2.65
CA GLY A 244 12.22 9.52 2.92
C GLY A 244 11.60 10.91 3.02
N LEU A 245 12.40 11.98 2.91
CA LEU A 245 11.91 13.36 2.85
C LEU A 245 11.96 13.91 1.43
N LEU A 246 10.81 14.35 0.93
CA LEU A 246 10.70 14.99 -0.40
C LEU A 246 11.18 16.45 -0.38
N VAL A 247 11.00 17.16 0.73
CA VAL A 247 11.36 18.57 0.86
C VAL A 247 12.59 18.71 1.75
N LYS A 248 13.72 19.16 1.17
CA LYS A 248 14.99 19.39 1.88
C LYS A 248 15.20 20.88 2.14
N THR A 249 14.64 21.41 3.22
CA THR A 249 15.01 22.75 3.72
C THR A 249 15.47 22.61 5.17
N LYS A 250 16.52 23.32 5.60
CA LYS A 250 17.07 23.17 6.97
C LYS A 250 16.02 23.44 8.05
N GLU A 251 15.24 24.51 7.89
CA GLU A 251 14.10 24.84 8.75
C GLU A 251 13.01 23.75 8.74
N ASP A 252 12.70 23.18 7.56
CA ASP A 252 11.67 22.15 7.45
C ASP A 252 12.13 20.84 8.12
N ASN A 253 13.44 20.53 8.09
CA ASN A 253 14.02 19.37 8.79
C ASN A 253 13.96 19.51 10.31
N GLU A 254 14.17 20.72 10.84
CA GLU A 254 14.06 21.01 12.28
C GLU A 254 12.61 20.89 12.74
N ILE A 255 11.66 21.48 12.00
CA ILE A 255 10.22 21.35 12.27
C ILE A 255 9.77 19.87 12.22
N LEU A 256 10.29 19.09 11.27
CA LEU A 256 10.01 17.66 11.16
C LEU A 256 10.67 16.83 12.28
N ALA A 257 11.83 17.26 12.78
CA ALA A 257 12.51 16.61 13.91
C ALA A 257 11.75 16.83 15.22
N GLU A 258 11.21 18.04 15.45
CA GLU A 258 10.35 18.32 16.60
C GLU A 258 9.03 17.54 16.55
N GLN A 259 8.45 17.34 15.36
CA GLN A 259 7.26 16.50 15.17
C GLN A 259 7.53 14.99 15.35
N LYS A 260 8.79 14.55 15.20
CA LYS A 260 9.21 13.17 15.39
C LYS A 260 9.39 12.76 16.84
N ALA A 261 9.25 13.68 17.81
CA ALA A 261 9.16 13.29 19.21
C ALA A 261 7.89 12.43 19.38
N GLU A 262 8.06 11.11 19.30
CA GLU A 262 6.97 10.13 19.39
C GLU A 262 6.31 10.29 20.76
N LYS A 263 5.18 10.99 20.74
CA LYS A 263 4.29 11.07 21.89
C LYS A 263 3.71 9.67 22.15
N PRO A 264 3.42 9.33 23.42
CA PRO A 264 2.89 8.02 23.76
C PRO A 264 1.61 7.73 22.98
N VAL A 265 1.46 6.47 22.55
CA VAL A 265 0.30 6.02 21.78
C VAL A 265 -0.94 6.03 22.67
N ASP A 266 -1.97 6.75 22.25
CA ASP A 266 -3.30 6.74 22.85
C ASP A 266 -4.30 6.06 21.90
N PHE A 267 -4.81 4.90 22.33
CA PHE A 267 -5.74 4.09 21.56
C PHE A 267 -7.14 4.72 21.44
N LYS A 268 -7.58 5.54 22.42
CA LYS A 268 -8.87 6.25 22.33
C LYS A 268 -8.79 7.32 21.25
N LEU A 269 -7.68 8.05 21.19
CA LEU A 269 -7.43 9.03 20.14
C LEU A 269 -7.32 8.35 18.76
N MET A 270 -6.76 7.14 18.65
CA MET A 270 -6.79 6.37 17.39
C MET A 270 -8.22 6.09 16.91
N GLY A 271 -9.15 5.79 17.82
CA GLY A 271 -10.57 5.62 17.50
C GLY A 271 -11.19 6.86 16.87
N SER A 272 -10.85 8.05 17.40
CA SER A 272 -11.27 9.33 16.78
C SER A 272 -10.66 9.53 15.39
N GLY A 273 -9.41 9.12 15.21
CA GLY A 273 -8.74 9.14 13.91
C GLY A 273 -9.42 8.27 12.87
N LEU A 274 -9.90 7.10 13.28
CA LEU A 274 -10.64 6.17 12.40
C LEU A 274 -11.96 6.79 11.96
N LEU A 275 -12.70 7.39 12.91
CA LEU A 275 -13.93 8.11 12.60
C LEU A 275 -13.68 9.21 11.57
N ILE A 276 -12.66 10.06 11.77
CA ILE A 276 -12.32 11.15 10.84
C ILE A 276 -11.97 10.61 9.45
N ALA A 277 -11.13 9.58 9.37
CA ALA A 277 -10.76 8.97 8.09
C ALA A 277 -12.00 8.45 7.33
N CYS A 278 -12.88 7.73 8.02
CA CYS A 278 -14.14 7.25 7.45
C CYS A 278 -15.07 8.40 7.04
N THR A 279 -15.22 9.42 7.89
CA THR A 279 -16.10 10.56 7.62
C THR A 279 -15.62 11.37 6.42
N PHE A 280 -14.32 11.58 6.25
CA PHE A 280 -13.80 12.31 5.09
C PHE A 280 -14.03 11.55 3.78
N TYR A 281 -13.90 10.21 3.80
CA TYR A 281 -14.24 9.40 2.65
C TYR A 281 -15.75 9.44 2.33
N VAL A 282 -16.61 9.32 3.35
CA VAL A 282 -18.07 9.44 3.19
C VAL A 282 -18.47 10.82 2.68
N PHE A 283 -17.82 11.88 3.16
CA PHE A 283 -18.00 13.23 2.62
C PHE A 283 -17.60 13.32 1.15
N GLY A 284 -16.49 12.68 0.76
CA GLY A 284 -16.10 12.53 -0.64
C GLY A 284 -17.15 11.79 -1.48
N LEU A 285 -17.77 10.73 -0.95
CA LEU A 285 -18.85 10.01 -1.64
C LEU A 285 -20.11 10.87 -1.80
N LEU A 286 -20.45 11.68 -0.79
CA LEU A 286 -21.61 12.57 -0.83
C LEU A 286 -21.45 13.68 -1.86
N THR A 287 -20.23 14.18 -2.03
CA THR A 287 -19.93 15.33 -2.90
C THR A 287 -19.48 14.95 -4.30
N SER A 288 -18.96 13.73 -4.49
CA SER A 288 -18.49 13.21 -5.79
C SER A 288 -19.53 13.34 -6.91
N PRO A 289 -20.82 12.97 -6.73
CA PRO A 289 -21.83 13.12 -7.79
C PRO A 289 -22.12 14.57 -8.19
N LEU A 290 -21.87 15.53 -7.29
CA LEU A 290 -22.15 16.95 -7.52
C LEU A 290 -21.00 17.62 -8.30
N ILE A 291 -19.76 17.21 -8.04
CA ILE A 291 -18.55 17.83 -8.60
C ILE A 291 -18.01 17.02 -9.80
N GLY A 292 -18.37 15.74 -9.92
CA GLY A 292 -17.84 14.85 -10.95
C GLY A 292 -16.41 14.39 -10.70
N ILE A 293 -15.91 14.52 -9.47
CA ILE A 293 -14.55 14.13 -9.07
C ILE A 293 -14.63 12.89 -8.16
N PRO A 294 -13.80 11.86 -8.37
CA PRO A 294 -13.75 10.68 -7.50
C PRO A 294 -13.63 11.00 -6.00
N ALA A 295 -14.36 10.23 -5.18
CA ALA A 295 -14.40 10.42 -3.73
C ALA A 295 -13.02 10.41 -3.04
N PRO A 296 -12.06 9.52 -3.39
CA PRO A 296 -10.71 9.55 -2.81
C PRO A 296 -9.98 10.88 -3.04
N ILE A 297 -10.20 11.53 -4.18
CA ILE A 297 -9.57 12.81 -4.51
C ILE A 297 -10.19 13.93 -3.67
N ILE A 298 -11.51 13.97 -3.56
CA ILE A 298 -12.20 14.94 -2.71
C ILE A 298 -11.78 14.78 -1.24
N MET A 299 -11.60 13.55 -0.78
CA MET A 299 -11.09 13.25 0.56
C MET A 299 -9.69 13.86 0.79
N ILE A 300 -8.76 13.77 -0.18
CA ILE A 300 -7.43 14.41 -0.11
C ILE A 300 -7.57 15.91 0.08
N PHE A 301 -8.37 16.57 -0.76
CA PHE A 301 -8.59 18.01 -0.68
C PHE A 301 -9.25 18.42 0.64
N THR A 302 -10.23 17.65 1.09
CA THR A 302 -10.91 17.87 2.37
C THR A 302 -9.92 17.82 3.53
N ALA A 303 -9.08 16.78 3.58
CA ALA A 303 -8.05 16.65 4.61
C ALA A 303 -7.05 17.82 4.57
N ALA A 304 -6.61 18.22 3.38
CA ALA A 304 -5.69 19.33 3.20
C ALA A 304 -6.30 20.68 3.63
N ILE A 305 -7.56 20.94 3.26
CA ILE A 305 -8.29 22.16 3.62
C ILE A 305 -8.52 22.22 5.13
N VAL A 306 -9.00 21.12 5.73
CA VAL A 306 -9.23 21.06 7.18
C VAL A 306 -7.93 21.31 7.95
N LYS A 307 -6.82 20.71 7.50
CA LYS A 307 -5.48 20.96 8.07
C LYS A 307 -5.04 22.42 7.89
N TYR A 308 -5.31 23.00 6.73
CA TYR A 308 -4.99 24.39 6.44
C TYR A 308 -5.77 25.37 7.32
N LEU A 309 -7.07 25.12 7.52
CA LEU A 309 -7.95 25.93 8.34
C LEU A 309 -7.73 25.72 9.85
N ASN A 310 -6.95 24.69 10.24
CA ASN A 310 -6.65 24.37 11.64
C ASN A 310 -7.90 24.10 12.49
N VAL A 311 -8.87 23.38 11.92
CA VAL A 311 -10.17 23.10 12.56
C VAL A 311 -10.09 21.94 13.54
N ILE A 312 -9.17 20.99 13.33
CA ILE A 312 -9.01 19.79 14.17
C ILE A 312 -8.02 20.08 15.31
N PRO A 313 -8.35 19.78 16.57
CA PRO A 313 -7.44 19.93 17.69
C PRO A 313 -6.18 19.06 17.56
N PRO A 314 -5.00 19.51 18.05
CA PRO A 314 -3.73 18.77 17.92
C PRO A 314 -3.75 17.34 18.49
N GLU A 315 -4.49 17.10 19.57
CA GLU A 315 -4.65 15.77 20.18
C GLU A 315 -5.36 14.80 19.22
N THR A 316 -6.38 15.28 18.53
CA THR A 316 -7.11 14.50 17.54
C THR A 316 -6.25 14.24 16.31
N GLU A 317 -5.47 15.23 15.84
CA GLU A 317 -4.51 15.03 14.75
C GLU A 317 -3.47 13.95 15.09
N GLN A 318 -3.02 13.92 16.35
CA GLN A 318 -2.12 12.88 16.86
C GLN A 318 -2.80 11.50 16.81
N GLY A 319 -4.07 11.40 17.21
CA GLY A 319 -4.86 10.18 17.08
C GLY A 319 -4.94 9.65 15.64
N VAL A 320 -5.19 10.54 14.68
CA VAL A 320 -5.20 10.19 13.25
C VAL A 320 -3.80 9.75 12.79
N HIS A 321 -2.74 10.39 13.27
CA HIS A 321 -1.37 10.00 12.94
C HIS A 321 -0.99 8.62 13.49
N HIS A 322 -1.38 8.31 14.73
CA HIS A 322 -1.19 6.98 15.32
C HIS A 322 -1.90 5.89 14.50
N LEU A 323 -3.12 6.16 14.04
CA LEU A 323 -3.84 5.26 13.15
C LEU A 323 -3.09 5.04 11.83
N TYR A 324 -2.61 6.11 11.20
CA TYR A 324 -1.77 6.01 9.99
C TYR A 324 -0.55 5.13 10.21
N LYS A 325 0.18 5.32 11.33
CA LYS A 325 1.35 4.51 11.67
C LYS A 325 0.97 3.04 11.83
N PHE A 326 -0.09 2.74 12.58
CA PHE A 326 -0.57 1.37 12.77
C PHE A 326 -0.93 0.69 11.44
N VAL A 327 -1.71 1.36 10.59
CA VAL A 327 -2.17 0.81 9.31
C VAL A 327 -1.00 0.60 8.35
N SER A 328 -0.12 1.59 8.20
CA SER A 328 1.05 1.49 7.30
C SER A 328 2.08 0.46 7.76
N SER A 329 2.26 0.25 9.07
CA SER A 329 3.25 -0.71 9.57
C SER A 329 2.73 -2.14 9.66
N SER A 330 1.41 -2.33 9.75
CA SER A 330 0.83 -3.62 10.15
C SER A 330 -0.10 -4.24 9.11
N LEU A 331 -0.66 -3.44 8.18
CA LEU A 331 -1.68 -3.89 7.22
C LEU A 331 -1.29 -3.66 5.75
N THR A 332 -0.01 -3.39 5.48
CA THR A 332 0.57 -3.19 4.13
C THR A 332 0.99 -4.52 3.51
#